data_AF-A0A7J0EPW1-F1
#
_entry.id   AF-A0A7J0EPW1-F1
#
_cell.length_a   1.000
_cell.length_b   1.000
_cell.length_c   1.000
_cell.angle_alpha   90.00
_cell.angle_beta   90.00
_cell.angle_gamma   90.00
#
_symmetry.space_group_name_H-M   'P 1'
#
loop_
_entity.id
_entity.type
_entity.pdbx_description
1 polymer ?
#
loop_
_entity_poly.entity_id
_entity_poly.type
_entity_poly.pdbx_seq_one_letter_code
_entity_poly.pdbx_strand_id
1 'polypeptide(L)'
;MSKRLKLSDLAKVVAKKAATSASKGVVISEGSETTSGKRALDDGSKGKQVAQSPEPKKARIDTGAFGASARPPVTSEAGSSARQVLSEALGPQASVMASAATAEKILAGVVLPADKEKVDRLTFDQVVTKFLHVVGQAVAESAEMEMVRAQNQAIELEGALAEEKAKGRKLAEDVDARGKVISKLEARIFDLEKSQSLTQGRIIAAFKESDDFLEAVRGSASSYFGDGFDFCKRQLAKQYPDLGIDLEDVEMDQELLAKEEAEAEKRAAEEEATEVEGVGEAA
;
A
#
# COMPACT_ATOMS: atom_id res chain seq x y z
N MET A 1 40.68 -22.51 -24.89
CA MET A 1 39.62 -21.68 -25.52
C MET A 1 38.88 -20.90 -24.43
N SER A 2 39.12 -19.60 -24.33
CA SER A 2 38.56 -18.76 -23.26
C SER A 2 37.17 -18.25 -23.65
N LYS A 3 36.13 -18.66 -22.93
CA LYS A 3 34.75 -18.22 -23.18
C LYS A 3 34.56 -16.83 -22.56
N ARG A 4 34.54 -15.79 -23.40
CA ARG A 4 34.17 -14.43 -22.97
C ARG A 4 32.67 -14.39 -22.70
N LEU A 5 32.30 -14.35 -21.43
CA LEU A 5 30.93 -14.08 -20.98
C LEU A 5 30.52 -12.69 -21.47
N LYS A 6 29.40 -12.61 -22.19
CA LYS A 6 28.87 -11.34 -22.69
C LYS A 6 28.18 -10.62 -21.54
N LEU A 7 28.39 -9.31 -21.43
CA LEU A 7 27.76 -8.44 -20.42
C LEU A 7 26.23 -8.57 -20.37
N SER A 8 25.59 -8.93 -21.49
CA SER A 8 24.15 -9.21 -21.56
C SER A 8 23.70 -10.39 -20.68
N ASP A 9 24.59 -11.35 -20.42
CA ASP A 9 24.28 -12.51 -19.59
C ASP A 9 24.40 -12.16 -18.10
N LEU A 10 25.25 -11.20 -17.75
CA LEU A 10 25.42 -10.72 -16.37
C LEU A 10 24.15 -9.99 -15.89
N ALA A 11 23.53 -9.17 -16.73
CA ALA A 11 22.28 -8.47 -16.40
C ALA A 11 21.12 -9.43 -16.13
N LYS A 12 21.03 -10.55 -16.86
CA LYS A 12 20.02 -11.59 -16.63
C LYS A 12 20.23 -12.34 -15.32
N VAL A 13 21.48 -12.56 -14.91
CA VAL A 13 21.80 -13.22 -13.64
C VAL A 13 21.42 -12.32 -12.45
N VAL A 14 21.67 -11.01 -12.54
CA VAL A 14 21.30 -10.06 -11.48
C VAL A 14 19.79 -9.94 -11.32
N ALA A 15 19.03 -9.82 -12.43
CA ALA A 15 17.57 -9.77 -12.37
C ALA A 15 16.93 -11.05 -11.79
N LYS A 16 17.51 -12.23 -12.10
CA LYS A 16 17.03 -13.52 -11.56
C LYS A 16 17.35 -13.70 -10.08
N LYS A 17 18.41 -13.07 -9.57
CA LYS A 17 18.79 -13.10 -8.15
C LYS A 17 17.94 -12.17 -7.29
N ALA A 18 17.46 -11.05 -7.83
CA ALA A 18 16.55 -10.15 -7.13
C ALA A 18 15.16 -10.77 -6.88
N ALA A 19 14.65 -11.58 -7.83
CA ALA A 19 13.33 -12.21 -7.70
C ALA A 19 13.27 -13.39 -6.71
N THR A 20 14.42 -13.96 -6.34
CA THR A 20 14.48 -15.14 -5.43
C THR A 20 14.84 -14.78 -3.99
N SER A 21 15.16 -13.51 -3.71
CA SER A 21 15.54 -13.05 -2.36
C SER A 21 14.35 -12.58 -1.50
N ALA A 22 13.14 -12.52 -2.04
CA ALA A 22 11.99 -11.89 -1.38
C ALA A 22 11.07 -12.84 -0.58
N SER A 23 11.47 -14.10 -0.32
CA SER A 23 10.57 -15.10 0.30
C SER A 23 11.09 -15.80 1.58
N LYS A 24 12.22 -15.38 2.17
CA LYS A 24 12.59 -15.85 3.52
C LYS A 24 12.23 -14.78 4.53
N GLY A 25 11.01 -14.88 5.05
CA GLY A 25 10.61 -14.20 6.27
C GLY A 25 11.59 -14.56 7.38
N VAL A 26 12.32 -13.56 7.86
CA VAL A 26 13.09 -13.62 9.09
C VAL A 26 12.07 -13.68 10.23
N VAL A 27 11.91 -14.86 10.83
CA VAL A 27 11.18 -15.04 12.09
C VAL A 27 12.10 -14.51 13.18
N ILE A 28 11.88 -13.26 13.59
CA ILE A 28 12.45 -12.72 14.82
C ILE A 28 11.72 -13.44 15.95
N SER A 29 12.41 -14.40 16.56
CA SER A 29 11.95 -15.05 17.78
C SER A 29 12.34 -14.13 18.94
N GLU A 30 11.36 -13.53 19.61
CA GLU A 30 11.60 -12.78 20.85
C GLU A 30 12.22 -13.72 21.89
N GLY A 31 13.50 -13.45 22.19
CA GLY A 31 14.27 -14.17 23.18
C GLY A 31 14.10 -13.57 24.57
N SER A 32 13.73 -14.48 25.48
CA SER A 32 14.22 -14.58 26.87
C SER A 32 13.94 -13.41 27.83
N GLU A 33 12.87 -13.59 28.60
CA GLU A 33 12.74 -13.11 29.97
C GLU A 33 13.94 -13.55 30.83
N THR A 34 14.67 -12.58 31.38
CA THR A 34 15.63 -12.80 32.45
C THR A 34 14.88 -12.85 33.78
N THR A 35 14.80 -14.06 34.34
CA THR A 35 14.30 -14.29 35.69
C THR A 35 15.41 -14.00 36.71
N SER A 36 15.19 -13.01 37.59
CA SER A 36 15.86 -12.94 38.88
C SER A 36 14.85 -12.50 39.95
N GLY A 37 14.49 -13.43 40.85
CA GLY A 37 13.51 -13.19 41.90
C GLY A 37 13.16 -14.46 42.64
N LYS A 38 13.96 -14.79 43.66
CA LYS A 38 13.86 -15.99 44.51
C LYS A 38 12.99 -15.68 45.74
N ARG A 39 12.16 -16.66 46.13
CA ARG A 39 11.30 -16.82 47.35
C ARG A 39 9.81 -16.50 47.11
N ALA A 40 8.82 -17.24 47.59
CA ALA A 40 8.71 -18.53 48.27
C ALA A 40 7.19 -18.83 48.42
N LEU A 41 6.81 -20.13 48.53
CA LEU A 41 5.47 -20.63 48.90
C LEU A 41 4.34 -20.27 47.91
N ASP A 42 3.30 -21.05 47.66
CA ASP A 42 2.84 -22.40 48.01
C ASP A 42 1.54 -22.60 47.20
N ASP A 43 1.12 -23.85 47.14
CA ASP A 43 -0.21 -24.35 46.83
C ASP A 43 -0.59 -24.61 45.37
N GLY A 44 -0.96 -25.87 45.17
CA GLY A 44 -1.14 -26.52 43.90
C GLY A 44 -2.48 -26.20 43.25
N SER A 45 -2.47 -26.15 41.93
CA SER A 45 -3.72 -26.25 41.16
C SER A 45 -3.56 -27.27 40.04
N LYS A 46 -4.47 -28.22 40.09
CA LYS A 46 -4.51 -29.41 39.24
C LYS A 46 -4.86 -29.05 37.80
N GLY A 47 -4.07 -29.64 36.91
CA GLY A 47 -4.37 -30.02 35.53
C GLY A 47 -5.65 -29.50 34.88
N LYS A 48 -5.47 -28.75 33.80
CA LYS A 48 -6.40 -28.74 32.69
C LYS A 48 -5.67 -29.14 31.41
N GLN A 49 -6.25 -30.14 30.76
CA GLN A 49 -5.75 -30.79 29.56
C GLN A 49 -5.52 -29.79 28.43
N VAL A 50 -4.37 -30.00 27.78
CA VAL A 50 -3.98 -29.47 26.48
C VAL A 50 -5.03 -29.89 25.45
N ALA A 51 -5.76 -28.91 24.91
CA ALA A 51 -6.49 -29.08 23.66
C ALA A 51 -5.48 -29.00 22.51
N GLN A 52 -5.39 -30.09 21.73
CA GLN A 52 -4.60 -30.14 20.50
C GLN A 52 -5.17 -29.13 19.49
N SER A 53 -4.32 -28.18 19.10
CA SER A 53 -4.56 -27.27 17.98
C SER A 53 -4.45 -28.06 16.66
N PRO A 54 -5.44 -27.96 15.74
CA PRO A 54 -5.37 -28.66 14.47
C PRO A 54 -4.36 -28.00 13.53
N GLU A 55 -3.44 -28.81 13.00
CA GLU A 55 -2.48 -28.43 11.97
C GLU A 55 -3.16 -27.81 10.73
N PRO A 56 -2.66 -26.69 10.19
CA PRO A 56 -3.13 -26.18 8.91
C PRO A 56 -2.64 -27.07 7.77
N LYS A 57 -3.59 -27.69 7.07
CA LYS A 57 -3.39 -28.46 5.84
C LYS A 57 -2.64 -27.61 4.80
N LYS A 58 -1.48 -28.10 4.37
CA LYS A 58 -0.74 -27.62 3.19
C LYS A 58 -1.65 -27.63 1.96
N ALA A 59 -2.04 -26.43 1.49
CA ALA A 59 -2.57 -26.26 0.14
C ALA A 59 -1.40 -26.38 -0.85
N ARG A 60 -1.47 -27.38 -1.72
CA ARG A 60 -0.58 -27.58 -2.87
C ARG A 60 -0.97 -26.53 -3.92
N ILE A 61 -0.14 -25.52 -4.12
CA ILE A 61 -0.32 -24.55 -5.20
C ILE A 61 0.32 -25.17 -6.45
N ASP A 62 -0.51 -25.72 -7.32
CA ASP A 62 -0.11 -26.14 -8.65
C ASP A 62 0.30 -24.91 -9.48
N THR A 63 1.54 -24.94 -9.97
CA THR A 63 2.11 -23.90 -10.82
C THR A 63 1.56 -24.08 -12.25
N GLY A 64 0.36 -23.53 -12.48
CA GLY A 64 -0.26 -23.46 -13.80
C GLY A 64 0.38 -22.34 -14.63
N ALA A 65 0.92 -22.71 -15.79
CA ALA A 65 1.48 -21.82 -16.78
C ALA A 65 0.44 -20.81 -17.28
N PHE A 66 0.63 -19.52 -16.99
CA PHE A 66 -0.09 -18.46 -17.69
C PHE A 66 0.54 -18.23 -19.05
N GLY A 67 -0.10 -18.81 -20.07
CA GLY A 67 0.10 -18.44 -21.46
C GLY A 67 -0.18 -16.95 -21.65
N ALA A 68 0.68 -16.30 -22.43
CA ALA A 68 0.55 -14.92 -22.83
C ALA A 68 -0.81 -14.69 -23.53
N SER A 69 -1.71 -13.96 -22.87
CA SER A 69 -2.89 -13.42 -23.53
C SER A 69 -2.48 -12.17 -24.30
N ALA A 70 -2.25 -12.34 -25.60
CA ALA A 70 -2.06 -11.25 -26.53
C ALA A 70 -3.27 -10.29 -26.47
N ARG A 71 -3.00 -9.04 -26.11
CA ARG A 71 -3.97 -7.94 -26.12
C ARG A 71 -4.14 -7.46 -27.56
N PRO A 72 -5.33 -7.49 -28.17
CA PRO A 72 -5.55 -6.81 -29.44
C PRO A 72 -5.69 -5.30 -29.20
N PRO A 73 -5.37 -4.47 -30.22
CA PRO A 73 -5.45 -3.02 -30.10
C PRO A 73 -6.92 -2.59 -30.06
N VAL A 74 -7.24 -1.70 -29.12
CA VAL A 74 -8.55 -1.02 -29.09
C VAL A 74 -8.49 0.10 -30.12
N THR A 75 -9.12 -0.12 -31.26
CA THR A 75 -9.52 0.92 -32.21
C THR A 75 -10.75 1.64 -31.65
N SER A 76 -10.61 2.93 -31.36
CA SER A 76 -11.74 3.81 -31.07
C SER A 76 -12.38 4.24 -32.39
N GLU A 77 -13.38 3.49 -32.84
CA GLU A 77 -14.17 3.83 -34.02
C GLU A 77 -15.67 3.67 -33.73
N ALA A 78 -16.38 4.77 -34.00
CA ALA A 78 -17.81 4.93 -34.27
C ALA A 78 -18.81 3.86 -33.77
N GLY A 79 -19.71 4.28 -32.86
CA GLY A 79 -20.96 3.56 -32.56
C GLY A 79 -21.91 4.48 -31.79
N SER A 80 -22.58 5.38 -32.47
CA SER A 80 -24.03 5.29 -32.74
C SER A 80 -24.89 5.28 -31.47
N SER A 81 -25.25 6.49 -31.05
CA SER A 81 -26.36 6.77 -30.16
C SER A 81 -27.68 6.37 -30.84
N ALA A 82 -28.11 5.13 -30.61
CA ALA A 82 -29.47 4.70 -30.92
C ALA A 82 -30.34 4.89 -29.67
N ARG A 83 -30.74 6.14 -29.42
CA ARG A 83 -31.98 6.44 -28.69
C ARG A 83 -33.11 5.81 -29.51
N GLN A 84 -33.56 4.61 -29.12
CA GLN A 84 -34.82 4.07 -29.63
C GLN A 84 -35.96 4.92 -29.07
N VAL A 85 -36.29 5.95 -29.83
CA VAL A 85 -37.56 6.66 -29.77
C VAL A 85 -38.59 5.69 -30.35
N LEU A 86 -39.26 4.95 -29.46
CA LEU A 86 -40.36 4.04 -29.79
C LEU A 86 -41.67 4.85 -29.91
N SER A 87 -41.65 5.92 -30.71
CA SER A 87 -42.78 6.83 -30.88
C SER A 87 -42.80 7.45 -32.27
N GLU A 88 -42.81 6.63 -33.32
CA GLU A 88 -43.04 7.13 -34.68
C GLU A 88 -43.56 6.02 -35.61
N ALA A 89 -44.70 5.42 -35.28
CA ALA A 89 -45.39 4.49 -36.19
C ALA A 89 -46.93 4.55 -36.11
N LEU A 90 -47.48 5.59 -35.49
CA LEU A 90 -48.92 5.89 -35.54
C LEU A 90 -49.05 7.39 -35.78
N GLY A 91 -49.60 7.75 -36.95
CA GLY A 91 -49.70 9.14 -37.40
C GLY A 91 -50.53 10.04 -36.48
N PRO A 92 -50.61 11.36 -36.79
CA PRO A 92 -51.23 12.40 -35.95
C PRO A 92 -52.70 12.21 -35.54
N GLN A 93 -53.35 11.11 -35.96
CA GLN A 93 -54.76 10.84 -35.74
C GLN A 93 -55.08 9.88 -34.58
N ALA A 94 -54.09 9.26 -33.92
CA ALA A 94 -54.33 8.32 -32.83
C ALA A 94 -54.17 8.93 -31.40
N SER A 95 -53.79 10.20 -31.29
CA SER A 95 -53.43 10.85 -30.00
C SER A 95 -54.56 11.67 -29.34
N VAL A 96 -55.80 11.57 -29.82
CA VAL A 96 -56.93 12.36 -29.27
C VAL A 96 -57.82 11.54 -28.34
N MET A 97 -57.70 10.21 -28.29
CA MET A 97 -58.61 9.36 -27.48
C MET A 97 -58.06 8.94 -26.10
N ALA A 98 -56.84 9.31 -25.75
CA ALA A 98 -56.17 8.86 -24.51
C ALA A 98 -55.91 10.00 -23.50
N SER A 99 -56.71 11.08 -23.52
CA SER A 99 -56.62 12.07 -22.43
C SER A 99 -57.50 11.60 -21.27
N ALA A 100 -56.89 11.44 -20.08
CA ALA A 100 -57.57 11.08 -18.83
C ALA A 100 -58.77 11.99 -18.52
N ALA A 101 -58.73 13.24 -18.98
CA ALA A 101 -59.81 14.22 -18.88
C ALA A 101 -61.11 13.83 -19.65
N THR A 102 -61.04 12.91 -20.62
CA THR A 102 -62.22 12.42 -21.35
C THR A 102 -62.82 11.18 -20.69
N ALA A 103 -62.01 10.36 -20.00
CA ALA A 103 -62.48 9.20 -19.25
C ALA A 103 -63.26 9.61 -17.99
N GLU A 104 -62.85 10.68 -17.31
CA GLU A 104 -63.55 11.22 -16.13
C GLU A 104 -64.99 11.68 -16.45
N LYS A 105 -65.23 12.19 -17.68
CA LYS A 105 -66.57 12.63 -18.11
C LYS A 105 -67.54 11.49 -18.39
N ILE A 106 -67.05 10.29 -18.72
CA ILE A 106 -67.90 9.11 -18.96
C ILE A 106 -68.31 8.46 -17.62
N LEU A 107 -67.45 8.54 -16.59
CA LEU A 107 -67.73 7.99 -15.26
C LEU A 107 -68.56 8.91 -14.37
N ALA A 108 -68.44 10.23 -14.53
CA ALA A 108 -69.19 11.20 -13.71
C ALA A 108 -70.69 11.29 -14.06
N GLY A 109 -71.14 10.69 -15.16
CA GLY A 109 -72.52 10.70 -15.60
C GLY A 109 -73.13 9.31 -15.64
N VAL A 110 -73.98 9.02 -14.65
CA VAL A 110 -75.09 8.04 -14.72
C VAL A 110 -74.72 6.58 -14.45
N VAL A 111 -74.87 6.14 -13.19
CA VAL A 111 -75.26 4.76 -12.87
C VAL A 111 -76.30 4.77 -11.75
N LEU A 112 -77.52 4.32 -12.08
CA LEU A 112 -78.56 3.92 -11.12
C LEU A 112 -78.45 2.42 -10.85
N PRO A 113 -78.66 1.92 -9.61
CA PRO A 113 -78.65 0.48 -9.32
C PRO A 113 -79.84 -0.20 -10.00
N ALA A 114 -79.58 -1.19 -10.87
CA ALA A 114 -80.63 -1.92 -11.57
C ALA A 114 -81.16 -3.10 -10.75
N ASP A 115 -82.49 -3.13 -10.63
CA ASP A 115 -83.32 -4.14 -9.99
C ASP A 115 -83.29 -5.49 -10.74
N LYS A 116 -83.38 -6.61 -10.01
CA LYS A 116 -82.92 -7.94 -10.46
C LYS A 116 -83.90 -8.73 -11.35
N GLU A 117 -85.09 -8.21 -11.65
CA GLU A 117 -86.19 -8.99 -12.25
C GLU A 117 -86.34 -8.87 -13.79
N LYS A 118 -85.47 -8.13 -14.50
CA LYS A 118 -85.65 -7.81 -15.94
C LYS A 118 -84.56 -8.30 -16.91
N VAL A 119 -83.89 -9.41 -16.63
CA VAL A 119 -82.69 -9.80 -17.42
C VAL A 119 -83.02 -10.44 -18.79
N ASP A 120 -84.22 -10.99 -19.00
CA ASP A 120 -84.56 -11.74 -20.24
C ASP A 120 -84.90 -10.89 -21.50
N ARG A 121 -84.71 -9.57 -21.46
CA ARG A 121 -84.93 -8.68 -22.63
C ARG A 121 -83.89 -7.57 -22.78
N LEU A 122 -82.62 -7.82 -22.43
CA LEU A 122 -81.57 -6.87 -22.77
C LEU A 122 -81.27 -6.95 -24.27
N THR A 123 -81.40 -5.84 -24.98
CA THR A 123 -80.92 -5.74 -26.38
C THR A 123 -79.40 -5.89 -26.40
N PHE A 124 -78.85 -6.39 -27.52
CA PHE A 124 -77.41 -6.61 -27.69
C PHE A 124 -76.55 -5.41 -27.24
N ASP A 125 -77.00 -4.18 -27.55
CA ASP A 125 -76.36 -2.94 -27.10
C ASP A 125 -76.22 -2.85 -25.58
N GLN A 126 -77.24 -3.22 -24.80
CA GLN A 126 -77.15 -3.18 -23.33
C GLN A 126 -76.16 -4.20 -22.76
N VAL A 127 -75.98 -5.34 -23.42
CA VAL A 127 -74.97 -6.34 -23.03
C VAL A 127 -73.56 -5.81 -23.32
N VAL A 128 -73.36 -5.21 -24.50
CA VAL A 128 -72.07 -4.60 -24.88
C VAL A 128 -71.70 -3.46 -23.95
N THR A 129 -72.63 -2.56 -23.61
CA THR A 129 -72.34 -1.44 -22.69
C THR A 129 -71.98 -1.93 -21.28
N LYS A 130 -72.69 -2.94 -20.76
CA LYS A 130 -72.35 -3.54 -19.46
C LYS A 130 -70.99 -4.24 -19.48
N PHE A 131 -70.67 -4.96 -20.55
CA PHE A 131 -69.37 -5.60 -20.71
C PHE A 131 -68.23 -4.56 -20.74
N LEU A 132 -68.38 -3.51 -21.55
CA LEU A 132 -67.41 -2.41 -21.60
C LEU A 132 -67.26 -1.70 -20.25
N HIS A 133 -68.34 -1.58 -19.46
CA HIS A 133 -68.28 -1.01 -18.12
C HIS A 133 -67.47 -1.88 -17.15
N VAL A 134 -67.74 -3.20 -17.11
CA VAL A 134 -66.99 -4.13 -16.25
C VAL A 134 -65.50 -4.16 -16.64
N VAL A 135 -65.20 -4.20 -17.94
CA VAL A 135 -63.81 -4.16 -18.42
C VAL A 135 -63.15 -2.82 -18.10
N GLY A 136 -63.85 -1.69 -18.30
CA GLY A 136 -63.33 -0.37 -17.98
C GLY A 136 -63.04 -0.19 -16.48
N GLN A 137 -63.93 -0.68 -15.62
CA GLN A 137 -63.74 -0.66 -14.17
C GLN A 137 -62.57 -1.54 -13.74
N ALA A 138 -62.47 -2.77 -14.26
CA ALA A 138 -61.34 -3.65 -13.94
C ALA A 138 -59.99 -3.08 -14.37
N VAL A 139 -59.93 -2.38 -15.52
CA VAL A 139 -58.72 -1.70 -15.98
C VAL A 139 -58.37 -0.49 -15.11
N ALA A 140 -59.37 0.31 -14.70
CA ALA A 140 -59.16 1.44 -13.81
C ALA A 140 -58.63 1.00 -12.43
N GLU A 141 -59.26 -0.02 -11.82
CA GLU A 141 -58.82 -0.59 -10.54
C GLU A 141 -57.42 -1.22 -10.64
N SER A 142 -57.09 -1.88 -11.76
CA SER A 142 -55.75 -2.42 -12.01
C SER A 142 -54.69 -1.31 -12.13
N ALA A 143 -55.02 -0.20 -12.80
CA ALA A 143 -54.10 0.92 -12.98
C ALA A 143 -53.84 1.66 -11.66
N GLU A 144 -54.88 1.85 -10.82
CA GLU A 144 -54.74 2.43 -9.49
C GLU A 144 -53.84 1.57 -8.59
N MET A 145 -54.03 0.25 -8.59
CA MET A 145 -53.23 -0.67 -7.77
C MET A 145 -51.75 -0.67 -8.21
N GLU A 146 -51.49 -0.60 -9.52
CA GLU A 146 -50.12 -0.49 -10.05
C GLU A 146 -49.47 0.84 -9.67
N MET A 147 -50.22 1.94 -9.73
CA MET A 147 -49.73 3.26 -9.32
C MET A 147 -49.35 3.29 -7.84
N VAL A 148 -50.18 2.73 -6.95
CA VAL A 148 -49.88 2.64 -5.51
C VAL A 148 -48.63 1.80 -5.27
N ARG A 149 -48.45 0.69 -6.00
CA ARG A 149 -47.24 -0.14 -5.91
C ARG A 149 -46.00 0.65 -6.34
N ALA A 150 -46.07 1.36 -7.47
CA ALA A 150 -44.96 2.18 -7.96
C ALA A 150 -44.61 3.30 -6.99
N GLN A 151 -45.62 3.94 -6.37
CA GLN A 151 -45.41 4.98 -5.36
C GLN A 151 -44.71 4.43 -4.11
N ASN A 152 -45.13 3.28 -3.61
CA ASN A 152 -44.49 2.65 -2.45
C ASN A 152 -43.02 2.29 -2.74
N GLN A 153 -42.74 1.75 -3.93
CA GLN A 153 -41.36 1.48 -4.36
C GLN A 153 -40.52 2.76 -4.47
N ALA A 154 -41.10 3.85 -4.98
CA ALA A 154 -40.40 5.13 -5.05
C ALA A 154 -40.03 5.66 -3.66
N ILE A 155 -40.94 5.56 -2.68
CA ILE A 155 -40.67 5.94 -1.29
C ILE A 155 -39.56 5.09 -0.67
N GLU A 156 -39.58 3.77 -0.91
CA GLU A 156 -38.55 2.86 -0.40
C GLU A 156 -37.17 3.18 -0.99
N LEU A 157 -37.10 3.44 -2.30
CA LEU A 157 -35.87 3.84 -2.97
C LEU A 157 -35.35 5.21 -2.50
N GLU A 158 -36.23 6.17 -2.25
CA GLU A 158 -35.85 7.47 -1.70
C GLU A 158 -35.26 7.34 -0.29
N GLY A 159 -35.86 6.48 0.55
CA GLY A 159 -35.34 6.14 1.87
C GLY A 159 -33.94 5.51 1.81
N ALA A 160 -33.77 4.49 0.95
CA ALA A 160 -32.48 3.84 0.75
C ALA A 160 -31.40 4.81 0.24
N LEU A 161 -31.76 5.71 -0.69
CA LEU A 161 -30.86 6.73 -1.20
C LEU A 161 -30.44 7.73 -0.11
N ALA A 162 -31.37 8.14 0.75
CA ALA A 162 -31.07 9.05 1.86
C ALA A 162 -30.14 8.38 2.89
N GLU A 163 -30.38 7.11 3.22
CA GLU A 163 -29.53 6.33 4.11
C GLU A 163 -28.11 6.16 3.54
N GLU A 164 -28.00 5.78 2.27
CA GLU A 164 -26.70 5.60 1.60
C GLU A 164 -25.93 6.91 1.50
N LYS A 165 -26.62 8.02 1.22
CA LYS A 165 -26.01 9.36 1.23
C LYS A 165 -25.50 9.75 2.62
N ALA A 166 -26.21 9.36 3.68
CA ALA A 166 -25.76 9.59 5.06
C ALA A 166 -24.54 8.74 5.41
N LYS A 167 -24.49 7.48 4.99
CA LYS A 167 -23.31 6.60 5.14
C LYS A 167 -22.11 7.17 4.38
N GLY A 168 -22.31 7.63 3.14
CA GLY A 168 -21.26 8.26 2.33
C GLY A 168 -20.65 9.50 2.98
N ARG A 169 -21.47 10.37 3.60
CA ARG A 169 -20.96 11.53 4.38
C ARG A 169 -20.12 11.10 5.57
N LYS A 170 -20.59 10.14 6.36
CA LYS A 170 -19.83 9.60 7.51
C LYS A 170 -18.48 9.01 7.08
N LEU A 171 -18.47 8.30 5.95
CA LEU A 171 -17.24 7.72 5.41
C LEU A 171 -16.27 8.80 4.93
N ALA A 172 -16.76 9.87 4.30
CA ALA A 172 -15.93 11.00 3.90
C ALA A 172 -15.29 11.72 5.11
N GLU A 173 -16.05 11.89 6.20
CA GLU A 173 -15.52 12.45 7.45
C GLU A 173 -14.47 11.55 8.10
N ASP A 174 -14.68 10.23 8.13
CA ASP A 174 -13.67 9.27 8.65
C ASP A 174 -12.39 9.29 7.81
N VAL A 175 -12.52 9.38 6.48
CA VAL A 175 -11.36 9.48 5.58
C VAL A 175 -10.58 10.78 5.83
N ASP A 176 -11.24 11.92 6.01
CA ASP A 176 -10.59 13.19 6.35
C ASP A 176 -9.88 13.12 7.72
N ALA A 177 -10.55 12.55 8.73
CA ALA A 177 -9.99 12.38 10.07
C ALA A 177 -8.74 11.48 10.04
N ARG A 178 -8.79 10.37 9.29
CA ARG A 178 -7.62 9.49 9.07
C ARG A 178 -6.50 10.19 8.32
N GLY A 179 -6.83 11.02 7.31
CA GLY A 179 -5.86 11.82 6.59
C GLY A 179 -5.04 12.71 7.52
N LYS A 180 -5.69 13.41 8.46
CA LYS A 180 -5.01 14.23 9.48
C LYS A 180 -4.10 13.42 10.39
N VAL A 181 -4.52 12.22 10.79
CA VAL A 181 -3.70 11.31 11.59
C VAL A 181 -2.48 10.84 10.81
N ILE A 182 -2.64 10.50 9.54
CA ILE A 182 -1.53 10.08 8.65
C ILE A 182 -0.50 11.21 8.54
N SER A 183 -0.91 12.45 8.25
CA SER A 183 0.03 13.58 8.16
C SER A 183 0.79 13.83 9.47
N LYS A 184 0.13 13.65 10.62
CA LYS A 184 0.80 13.76 11.93
C LYS A 184 1.82 12.63 12.15
N LEU A 185 1.51 11.41 11.71
CA LEU A 185 2.42 10.28 11.80
C LEU A 185 3.63 10.45 10.87
N GLU A 186 3.42 10.93 9.64
CA GLU A 186 4.49 11.24 8.69
C GLU A 186 5.48 12.26 9.25
N ALA A 187 4.99 13.35 9.85
CA ALA A 187 5.85 14.33 10.51
C ALA A 187 6.68 13.71 11.65
N ARG A 188 6.06 12.84 12.47
CA ARG A 188 6.75 12.16 13.57
C ARG A 188 7.81 11.16 13.07
N ILE A 189 7.54 10.46 11.97
CA ILE A 189 8.52 9.55 11.34
C ILE A 189 9.74 10.36 10.89
N PHE A 190 9.52 11.49 10.21
CA PHE A 190 10.60 12.37 9.76
C PHE A 190 11.46 12.88 10.93
N ASP A 191 10.83 13.36 12.01
CA ASP A 191 11.56 13.81 13.20
C ASP A 191 12.36 12.68 13.85
N LEU A 192 11.80 11.47 13.89
CA LEU A 192 12.47 10.30 14.44
C LEU A 192 13.69 9.91 13.60
N GLU A 193 13.57 9.84 12.27
CA GLU A 193 14.68 9.57 11.35
C GLU A 193 15.81 10.60 11.49
N LYS A 194 15.45 11.88 11.61
CA LYS A 194 16.42 12.95 11.88
C LYS A 194 17.12 12.74 13.22
N SER A 195 16.38 12.44 14.28
CA SER A 195 16.98 12.19 15.60
C SER A 195 17.87 10.94 15.64
N GLN A 196 17.50 9.90 14.89
CA GLN A 196 18.27 8.67 14.76
C GLN A 196 19.59 8.93 14.05
N SER A 197 19.57 9.63 12.91
CA SER A 197 20.79 9.95 12.16
C SER A 197 21.75 10.83 12.98
N LEU A 198 21.23 11.80 13.73
CA LEU A 198 22.04 12.59 14.67
C LEU A 198 22.65 11.73 15.79
N THR A 199 21.86 10.84 16.38
CA THR A 199 22.34 9.96 17.46
C THR A 199 23.40 8.99 16.94
N GLN A 200 23.19 8.41 15.76
CA GLN A 200 24.16 7.55 15.09
C GLN A 200 25.46 8.30 14.79
N GLY A 201 25.37 9.54 14.29
CA GLY A 201 26.54 10.39 14.08
C GLY A 201 27.33 10.64 15.37
N ARG A 202 26.64 10.93 16.48
CA ARG A 202 27.27 11.10 17.80
C ARG A 202 27.95 9.84 18.31
N ILE A 203 27.31 8.67 18.17
CA ILE A 203 27.90 7.40 18.57
C ILE A 203 29.17 7.10 17.76
N ILE A 204 29.14 7.35 16.44
CA ILE A 204 30.32 7.15 15.58
C ILE A 204 31.44 8.11 15.98
N ALA A 205 31.13 9.39 16.23
CA ALA A 205 32.13 10.36 16.68
C ALA A 205 32.75 9.93 18.02
N ALA A 206 31.94 9.61 19.02
CA ALA A 206 32.41 9.15 20.32
C ALA A 206 33.23 7.84 20.23
N PHE A 207 32.85 6.92 19.34
CA PHE A 207 33.63 5.70 19.10
C PHE A 207 34.99 6.01 18.47
N LYS A 208 35.06 6.93 17.50
CA LYS A 208 36.33 7.33 16.89
C LYS A 208 37.25 8.05 17.87
N GLU A 209 36.69 8.77 18.82
CA GLU A 209 37.40 9.44 19.91
C GLU A 209 37.77 8.49 21.07
N SER A 210 37.29 7.24 21.05
CA SER A 210 37.58 6.28 22.13
C SER A 210 39.02 5.76 22.08
N ASP A 211 39.61 5.57 23.26
CA ASP A 211 40.95 5.00 23.41
C ASP A 211 41.08 3.63 22.73
N ASP A 212 40.05 2.78 22.85
CA ASP A 212 40.02 1.46 22.20
C ASP A 212 40.19 1.57 20.67
N PHE A 213 39.52 2.54 20.05
CA PHE A 213 39.65 2.77 18.61
C PHE A 213 41.04 3.30 18.26
N LEU A 214 41.54 4.28 19.02
CA LEU A 214 42.87 4.85 18.80
C LEU A 214 43.98 3.81 18.99
N GLU A 215 43.87 2.95 20.00
CA GLU A 215 44.79 1.84 20.26
C GLU A 215 44.72 0.80 19.13
N ALA A 216 43.52 0.43 18.68
CA ALA A 216 43.35 -0.47 17.56
C ALA A 216 43.97 0.09 16.26
N VAL A 217 43.77 1.39 15.99
CA VAL A 217 44.37 2.08 14.84
C VAL A 217 45.89 2.12 14.97
N ARG A 218 46.43 2.50 16.14
CA ARG A 218 47.86 2.56 16.40
C ARG A 218 48.52 1.18 16.28
N GLY A 219 47.92 0.15 16.87
CA GLY A 219 48.40 -1.23 16.76
C GLY A 219 48.37 -1.74 15.32
N SER A 220 47.30 -1.45 14.57
CA SER A 220 47.19 -1.83 13.16
C SER A 220 48.23 -1.12 12.30
N ALA A 221 48.44 0.19 12.52
CA ALA A 221 49.46 0.97 11.81
C ALA A 221 50.86 0.46 12.14
N SER A 222 51.16 0.21 13.42
CA SER A 222 52.44 -0.32 13.87
C SER A 222 52.76 -1.68 13.24
N SER A 223 51.81 -2.60 13.20
CA SER A 223 51.99 -3.89 12.50
C SER A 223 52.17 -3.69 11.00
N TYR A 224 51.35 -2.86 10.34
CA TYR A 224 51.45 -2.63 8.90
C TYR A 224 52.82 -2.05 8.49
N PHE A 225 53.28 -1.01 9.20
CA PHE A 225 54.55 -0.36 8.89
C PHE A 225 55.75 -1.19 9.34
N GLY A 226 55.70 -1.86 10.49
CA GLY A 226 56.75 -2.76 10.96
C GLY A 226 56.95 -3.95 10.02
N ASP A 227 55.88 -4.72 9.79
CA ASP A 227 55.93 -5.89 8.91
C ASP A 227 56.26 -5.50 7.46
N GLY A 228 55.76 -4.35 7.01
CA GLY A 228 56.05 -3.77 5.70
C GLY A 228 57.52 -3.37 5.55
N PHE A 229 58.10 -2.75 6.58
CA PHE A 229 59.51 -2.39 6.61
C PHE A 229 60.42 -3.63 6.61
N ASP A 230 60.08 -4.64 7.41
CA ASP A 230 60.78 -5.93 7.41
C ASP A 230 60.63 -6.68 6.08
N PHE A 231 59.49 -6.54 5.42
CA PHE A 231 59.34 -7.04 4.05
C PHE A 231 60.31 -6.33 3.09
N CYS A 232 60.42 -5.01 3.13
CA CYS A 232 61.37 -4.25 2.32
C CYS A 232 62.82 -4.66 2.59
N LYS A 233 63.22 -4.79 3.87
CA LYS A 233 64.54 -5.30 4.25
C LYS A 233 64.83 -6.66 3.63
N ARG A 234 63.88 -7.60 3.71
CA ARG A 234 64.00 -8.93 3.09
C ARG A 234 64.09 -8.88 1.57
N GLN A 235 63.43 -7.94 0.90
CA GLN A 235 63.56 -7.76 -0.55
C GLN A 235 64.94 -7.19 -0.93
N LEU A 236 65.43 -6.20 -0.19
CA LEU A 236 66.77 -5.62 -0.37
C LEU A 236 67.87 -6.68 -0.17
N ALA A 237 67.80 -7.45 0.91
CA ALA A 237 68.74 -8.55 1.19
C ALA A 237 68.79 -9.58 0.05
N LYS A 238 67.64 -9.88 -0.57
CA LYS A 238 67.56 -10.82 -1.69
C LYS A 238 68.12 -10.26 -2.99
N GLN A 239 67.92 -8.96 -3.26
CA GLN A 239 68.39 -8.33 -4.50
C GLN A 239 69.88 -7.98 -4.44
N TYR A 240 70.40 -7.66 -3.26
CA TYR A 240 71.76 -7.20 -3.05
C TYR A 240 72.42 -7.93 -1.86
N PRO A 241 72.84 -9.19 -2.03
CA PRO A 241 73.41 -9.98 -0.94
C PRO A 241 74.76 -9.43 -0.42
N ASP A 242 75.51 -8.72 -1.27
CA ASP A 242 76.86 -8.21 -0.95
C ASP A 242 76.85 -6.73 -0.51
N LEU A 243 75.72 -6.21 -0.03
CA LEU A 243 75.58 -4.79 0.32
C LEU A 243 76.54 -4.37 1.45
N GLY A 244 77.08 -5.34 2.22
CA GLY A 244 78.03 -5.09 3.31
C GLY A 244 77.45 -4.33 4.51
N ILE A 245 76.13 -4.09 4.49
CA ILE A 245 75.36 -3.44 5.55
C ILE A 245 74.50 -4.52 6.19
N ASP A 246 74.55 -4.62 7.52
CA ASP A 246 73.61 -5.46 8.25
C ASP A 246 72.24 -4.80 8.23
N LEU A 247 71.31 -5.38 7.49
CA LEU A 247 69.94 -4.88 7.39
C LEU A 247 69.14 -5.15 8.65
N GLU A 248 69.56 -6.05 9.54
CA GLU A 248 68.89 -6.26 10.83
C GLU A 248 69.12 -5.07 11.79
N ASP A 249 70.29 -4.43 11.70
CA ASP A 249 70.63 -3.22 12.48
C ASP A 249 70.03 -1.93 11.88
N VAL A 250 69.40 -2.00 10.71
CA VAL A 250 68.71 -0.85 10.12
C VAL A 250 67.36 -0.67 10.81
N GLU A 251 67.34 0.22 11.78
CA GLU A 251 66.14 0.71 12.45
C GLU A 251 65.63 1.99 11.79
N MET A 252 64.35 2.32 11.98
CA MET A 252 63.87 3.66 11.66
C MET A 252 64.52 4.67 12.62
N ASP A 253 65.03 5.75 12.06
CA ASP A 253 65.60 6.85 12.82
C ASP A 253 64.51 7.49 13.70
N GLN A 254 64.62 7.28 15.02
CA GLN A 254 63.66 7.79 15.99
C GLN A 254 63.68 9.32 16.09
N GLU A 255 64.80 9.97 15.77
CA GLU A 255 64.88 11.44 15.77
C GLU A 255 64.08 12.01 14.60
N LEU A 256 64.18 11.39 13.42
CA LEU A 256 63.36 11.75 12.26
C LEU A 256 61.87 11.53 12.53
N LEU A 257 61.52 10.43 13.19
CA LEU A 257 60.14 10.13 13.56
C LEU A 257 59.56 11.13 14.55
N ALA A 258 60.30 11.43 15.63
CA ALA A 258 59.89 12.41 16.63
C ALA A 258 59.77 13.80 16.02
N LYS A 259 60.64 14.15 15.07
CA LYS A 259 60.57 15.42 14.35
C LYS A 259 59.34 15.51 13.45
N GLU A 260 59.01 14.43 12.74
CA GLU A 260 57.81 14.37 11.89
C GLU A 260 56.52 14.44 12.73
N GLU A 261 56.49 13.75 13.87
CA GLU A 261 55.36 13.81 14.82
C GLU A 261 55.17 15.23 15.37
N ALA A 262 56.23 15.90 15.81
CA ALA A 262 56.18 17.28 16.27
C ALA A 262 55.76 18.27 15.17
N GLU A 263 56.19 18.05 13.92
CA GLU A 263 55.78 18.88 12.79
C GLU A 263 54.30 18.66 12.43
N ALA A 264 53.82 17.42 12.50
CA ALA A 264 52.41 17.08 12.31
C ALA A 264 51.52 17.72 13.39
N GLU A 265 51.94 17.66 14.66
CA GLU A 265 51.25 18.31 15.78
C GLU A 265 51.19 19.83 15.59
N LYS A 266 52.29 20.44 15.16
CA LYS A 266 52.33 21.88 14.85
C LYS A 266 51.37 22.24 13.71
N ARG A 267 51.32 21.46 12.63
CA ARG A 267 50.39 21.69 11.52
C ARG A 267 48.94 21.56 11.95
N ALA A 268 48.61 20.58 12.79
CA ALA A 268 47.26 20.41 13.33
C ALA A 268 46.83 21.63 14.16
N ALA A 269 47.72 22.16 15.00
CA ALA A 269 47.45 23.36 15.80
C ALA A 269 47.29 24.63 14.95
N GLU A 270 48.06 24.78 13.86
CA GLU A 270 47.91 25.90 12.92
C GLU A 270 46.58 25.83 12.15
N GLU A 271 46.14 24.63 11.76
CA GLU A 271 44.86 24.43 11.06
C GLU A 271 43.67 24.79 11.96
N GLU A 272 43.70 24.37 13.23
CA GLU A 272 42.67 24.69 14.25
C GLU A 272 42.59 26.21 14.52
N ALA A 273 43.72 26.92 14.51
CA ALA A 273 43.76 28.37 14.70
C ALA A 273 43.13 29.15 13.54
N THR A 274 43.24 28.65 12.29
CA THR A 274 42.69 29.32 11.11
C THR A 274 41.17 29.16 10.94
N GLU A 275 40.57 28.12 11.53
CA GLU A 275 39.12 27.89 11.44
C GLU A 275 38.31 28.86 12.32
N VAL A 276 38.93 29.42 13.36
CA VAL A 276 38.26 30.34 14.31
C VAL A 276 38.14 31.77 13.78
N GLU A 277 39.03 32.23 12.89
CA GLU A 277 38.96 33.59 12.32
C GLU A 277 37.93 33.75 11.18
N GLY A 278 37.52 32.66 10.53
CA GLY A 278 36.63 32.71 9.36
C GLY A 278 35.13 32.91 9.64
N VAL A 279 34.69 32.84 10.90
CA VAL A 279 33.25 32.94 11.27
C VAL A 279 32.84 34.38 11.61
N GLY A 280 33.78 35.33 11.64
CA GLY A 280 33.55 36.72 12.07
C GLY A 280 33.07 37.70 10.98
N GLU A 281 33.09 37.34 9.69
CA GLU A 281 32.89 38.31 8.58
C GLU A 281 31.62 38.06 7.76
N ALA A 282 30.50 37.73 8.42
CA ALA A 282 29.19 37.61 7.77
C ALA A 282 28.03 38.11 8.66
N ALA A 283 28.23 39.22 9.38
CA ALA A 283 27.20 39.94 10.11
C ALA A 283 27.05 41.38 9.58
#